data_AF-A0A653I756-F1
#
_entry.id   AF-A0A653I756-F1
#
_cell.length_a   1.000
_cell.length_b   1.000
_cell.length_c   1.000
_cell.angle_alpha   90.00
_cell.angle_beta   90.00
_cell.angle_gamma   90.00
#
_symmetry.space_group_name_H-M   'P 1'
#
loop_
_entity.id
_entity.type
_entity.pdbx_description
1 polymer ?
#
loop_
_entity_poly.entity_id
_entity_poly.type
_entity_poly.pdbx_seq_one_letter_code
_entity_poly.pdbx_strand_id
1 'polypeptide(L)'
;MLRSLSSSYDVVMHTVRDTVDPATRAQLRLAVVAYGKTAKDESPLQALIEQELHLCCVQVQHAGLDVQSDLVKLLVLSAFSSDAGFSTAELNSMTPNAIKRQSSSYDAIFARLIQKLFLHQTQVDIICQRLQSVLCGAAAQKCSIRARRLQESTCVTHSH
;
A
#
# COMPACT_ATOMS: atom_id res chain seq x y z
N MET A 1 -15.99 0.49 8.48
CA MET A 1 -14.61 0.44 9.00
C MET A 1 -13.88 -0.40 8.00
N LEU A 2 -12.93 0.22 7.30
CA LEU A 2 -12.15 -0.42 6.26
C LEU A 2 -11.38 -1.61 6.85
N ARG A 3 -11.03 -2.58 6.02
CA ARG A 3 -10.12 -3.65 6.40
C ARG A 3 -8.73 -3.05 6.66
N SER A 4 -7.92 -3.73 7.47
CA SER A 4 -6.52 -3.34 7.63
C SER A 4 -5.79 -3.47 6.29
N LEU A 5 -4.71 -2.70 6.13
CA LEU A 5 -3.93 -2.72 4.90
C LEU A 5 -3.25 -4.09 4.73
N SER A 6 -2.72 -4.65 5.83
CA SER A 6 -2.12 -5.98 5.88
C SER A 6 -3.10 -7.10 5.50
N SER A 7 -4.34 -7.05 5.99
CA SER A 7 -5.38 -8.04 5.65
C SER A 7 -5.84 -7.89 4.21
N SER A 8 -5.93 -6.66 3.69
CA SER A 8 -6.25 -6.41 2.29
C SER A 8 -5.13 -6.92 1.38
N TYR A 9 -3.87 -6.75 1.78
CA TYR A 9 -2.71 -7.31 1.09
C TYR A 9 -2.78 -8.84 1.02
N ASP A 10 -3.11 -9.51 2.12
CA ASP A 10 -3.21 -10.98 2.16
C ASP A 10 -4.27 -11.52 1.18
N VAL A 11 -5.35 -10.78 0.96
CA VAL A 11 -6.35 -11.13 -0.07
C VAL A 11 -5.80 -10.88 -1.48
N VAL A 12 -5.22 -9.70 -1.69
CA VAL A 12 -4.73 -9.24 -2.99
C VAL A 12 -3.58 -10.09 -3.52
N MET A 13 -2.65 -10.52 -2.65
CA MET A 13 -1.48 -11.30 -3.06
C MET A 13 -1.84 -12.67 -3.65
N HIS A 14 -3.02 -13.20 -3.34
CA HIS A 14 -3.53 -14.45 -3.92
C HIS A 14 -4.35 -14.25 -5.20
N THR A 15 -4.70 -13.01 -5.54
CA THR A 15 -5.54 -12.67 -6.69
C THR A 15 -4.83 -11.76 -7.68
N VAL A 16 -3.52 -11.58 -7.55
CA VAL A 16 -2.72 -10.66 -8.38
C VAL A 16 -2.95 -10.97 -9.85
N ARG A 17 -3.42 -9.95 -10.58
CA ARG A 17 -3.63 -10.00 -12.03
C ARG A 17 -2.43 -9.40 -12.74
N ASP A 18 -2.17 -9.85 -13.96
CA ASP A 18 -1.03 -9.37 -14.77
C ASP A 18 -1.10 -7.86 -15.04
N THR A 19 -2.31 -7.29 -15.13
CA THR A 19 -2.51 -5.85 -15.34
C THR A 19 -3.69 -5.32 -14.54
N VAL A 20 -3.48 -4.16 -13.92
CA VAL A 20 -4.49 -3.34 -13.24
C VAL A 20 -4.18 -1.89 -13.58
N ASP A 21 -5.19 -1.09 -13.91
CA ASP A 21 -4.99 0.34 -14.16
C ASP A 21 -5.01 1.13 -12.84
N PRO A 22 -4.28 2.26 -12.73
CA PRO A 22 -4.43 3.19 -11.62
C PRO A 22 -5.85 3.75 -11.50
N ALA A 23 -6.33 3.89 -10.27
CA ALA A 23 -7.59 4.56 -10.01
C ALA A 23 -7.54 6.03 -10.46
N THR A 24 -8.59 6.49 -11.13
CA THR A 24 -8.71 7.89 -11.55
C THR A 24 -9.13 8.80 -10.40
N ARG A 25 -8.82 10.09 -10.49
CA ARG A 25 -9.32 11.10 -9.54
C ARG A 25 -10.84 11.12 -9.45
N ALA A 26 -11.55 10.87 -10.55
CA ALA A 26 -13.01 10.83 -10.57
C ALA A 26 -13.56 9.66 -9.75
N GLN A 27 -12.99 8.46 -9.91
CA GLN A 27 -13.34 7.29 -9.08
C GLN A 27 -13.04 7.54 -7.61
N LEU A 28 -11.89 8.15 -7.29
CA LEU A 28 -11.54 8.50 -5.92
C LEU A 28 -12.54 9.49 -5.31
N ARG A 29 -12.97 10.51 -6.06
CA ARG A 29 -13.97 11.49 -5.61
C ARG A 29 -15.29 10.81 -5.27
N LEU A 30 -15.77 9.90 -6.11
CA LEU A 30 -16.99 9.14 -5.86
C LEU A 30 -16.86 8.29 -4.58
N ALA A 31 -15.71 7.62 -4.40
CA ALA A 31 -15.45 6.82 -3.22
C ALA A 31 -15.41 7.64 -1.92
N VAL A 32 -14.80 8.83 -1.94
CA VAL A 32 -14.79 9.77 -0.81
C VAL A 32 -16.20 10.22 -0.44
N VAL A 33 -17.03 10.57 -1.44
CA VAL A 33 -18.42 11.01 -1.20
C VAL A 33 -19.31 9.89 -0.64
N ALA A 34 -19.02 8.64 -1.01
CA ALA A 34 -19.72 7.45 -0.53
C ALA A 34 -19.21 6.92 0.82
N TYR A 35 -18.06 7.41 1.29
CA TYR A 35 -17.45 6.94 2.54
C TYR A 35 -18.36 7.24 3.74
N GLY A 36 -18.62 6.22 4.56
CA GLY A 36 -19.53 6.31 5.70
C GLY A 36 -21.03 6.17 5.37
N LYS A 37 -21.41 6.11 4.08
CA LYS A 37 -22.80 5.92 3.63
C LYS A 37 -23.13 4.50 3.17
N THR A 38 -22.10 3.69 2.94
CA THR A 38 -22.19 2.32 2.42
C THR A 38 -21.84 1.31 3.51
N ALA A 39 -22.32 0.07 3.35
CA ALA A 39 -21.88 -1.05 4.19
C ALA A 39 -20.36 -1.24 4.09
N LYS A 40 -19.74 -1.71 5.16
CA LYS A 40 -18.28 -1.70 5.34
C LYS A 40 -17.54 -2.51 4.26
N ASP A 41 -18.11 -3.63 3.86
CA ASP A 41 -17.48 -4.62 2.97
C ASP A 41 -17.68 -4.29 1.49
N GLU A 42 -18.53 -3.30 1.18
CA GLU A 42 -18.80 -2.79 -0.17
C GLU A 42 -18.28 -1.36 -0.35
N SER A 43 -17.42 -0.89 0.56
CA SER A 43 -16.95 0.49 0.50
C SER A 43 -16.17 0.71 -0.81
N PRO A 44 -16.57 1.66 -1.68
CA PRO A 44 -15.82 1.95 -2.90
C PRO A 44 -14.38 2.38 -2.59
N LEU A 45 -14.15 2.99 -1.43
CA LEU A 45 -12.80 3.35 -0.98
C LEU A 45 -11.94 2.11 -0.66
N GLN A 46 -12.54 1.05 -0.09
CA GLN A 46 -11.86 -0.22 0.14
C GLN A 46 -11.41 -0.85 -1.18
N ALA A 47 -12.28 -0.85 -2.20
CA ALA A 47 -11.95 -1.36 -3.53
C ALA A 47 -10.77 -0.58 -4.17
N LEU A 48 -10.72 0.74 -4.01
CA LEU A 48 -9.60 1.54 -4.51
C LEU A 48 -8.28 1.27 -3.77
N ILE A 49 -8.35 0.95 -2.47
CA ILE A 49 -7.16 0.55 -1.69
C ILE A 49 -6.63 -0.79 -2.18
N GLU A 50 -7.50 -1.76 -2.43
CA GLU A 50 -7.13 -3.07 -2.98
C GLU A 50 -6.59 -2.96 -4.40
N GLN A 51 -7.17 -2.10 -5.23
CA GLN A 51 -6.65 -1.78 -6.56
C GLN A 51 -5.23 -1.21 -6.49
N GLU A 52 -4.95 -0.31 -5.55
CA GLU A 52 -3.60 0.22 -5.33
C GLU A 52 -2.63 -0.86 -4.84
N LEU A 53 -3.08 -1.74 -3.94
CA LEU A 53 -2.28 -2.89 -3.48
C LEU A 53 -1.95 -3.84 -4.63
N HIS A 54 -2.89 -4.10 -5.54
CA HIS A 54 -2.64 -4.88 -6.75
C HIS A 54 -1.54 -4.26 -7.60
N LEU A 55 -1.62 -2.95 -7.84
CA LEU A 55 -0.59 -2.21 -8.57
C LEU A 55 0.78 -2.37 -7.90
N CYS A 56 0.84 -2.23 -6.57
CA CYS A 56 2.07 -2.44 -5.82
C CYS A 56 2.63 -3.86 -6.00
N CYS A 57 1.78 -4.89 -5.93
CA CYS A 57 2.19 -6.28 -6.13
C CYS A 57 2.74 -6.51 -7.54
N VAL A 58 2.09 -5.97 -8.57
CA VAL A 58 2.58 -6.04 -9.96
C VAL A 58 3.96 -5.39 -10.08
N GLN A 59 4.17 -4.21 -9.48
CA GLN A 59 5.48 -3.54 -9.53
C GLN A 59 6.59 -4.35 -8.86
N VAL A 60 6.27 -5.01 -7.75
CA VAL A 60 7.19 -5.87 -7.00
C VAL A 60 7.52 -7.14 -7.81
N GLN A 61 6.51 -7.77 -8.43
CA GLN A 61 6.71 -8.95 -9.30
C GLN A 61 7.55 -8.60 -10.53
N HIS A 62 7.31 -7.46 -11.17
CA HIS A 62 8.15 -6.97 -12.26
C HIS A 62 9.60 -6.72 -11.85
N ALA A 63 9.85 -6.40 -10.58
CA ALA A 63 11.20 -6.29 -10.03
C ALA A 63 11.81 -7.66 -9.66
N GLY A 64 11.10 -8.77 -9.85
CA GLY A 64 11.56 -10.13 -9.55
C GLY A 64 11.47 -10.53 -8.08
N LEU A 65 10.70 -9.80 -7.27
CA LEU A 65 10.51 -10.09 -5.85
C LEU A 65 9.26 -10.95 -5.61
N ASP A 66 9.33 -11.86 -4.63
CA ASP A 66 8.22 -12.71 -4.25
C ASP A 66 7.19 -11.96 -3.38
N VAL A 67 5.98 -11.78 -3.91
CA VAL A 67 4.85 -11.15 -3.20
C VAL A 67 4.35 -11.95 -2.00
N GLN A 68 4.72 -13.22 -1.85
CA GLN A 68 4.38 -14.01 -0.67
C GLN A 68 5.38 -13.79 0.49
N SER A 69 6.49 -13.07 0.25
CA SER A 69 7.47 -12.78 1.29
C SER A 69 6.96 -11.75 2.29
N ASP A 70 7.08 -12.04 3.59
CA ASP A 70 6.74 -11.11 4.67
C ASP A 70 7.53 -9.78 4.58
N LEU A 71 8.77 -9.82 4.08
CA LEU A 71 9.61 -8.64 3.87
C LEU A 71 9.04 -7.76 2.75
N VAL A 72 8.59 -8.39 1.67
CA VAL A 72 7.96 -7.72 0.53
C VAL A 72 6.61 -7.14 0.92
N LYS A 73 5.81 -7.87 1.70
CA LYS A 73 4.58 -7.35 2.30
C LYS A 73 4.87 -6.08 3.08
N LEU A 74 5.86 -6.08 3.97
CA LEU A 74 6.23 -4.89 4.74
C LEU A 74 6.67 -3.71 3.84
N LEU A 75 7.46 -3.99 2.80
CA LEU A 75 7.86 -2.99 1.81
C LEU A 75 6.64 -2.36 1.13
N VAL A 76 5.64 -3.17 0.74
CA VAL A 76 4.41 -2.69 0.12
C VAL A 76 3.58 -1.86 1.10
N LEU A 77 3.35 -2.35 2.32
CA LEU A 77 2.57 -1.61 3.33
C LEU A 77 3.20 -0.25 3.64
N SER A 78 4.52 -0.18 3.70
CA SER A 78 5.23 1.08 3.95
C SER A 78 5.05 2.13 2.85
N ALA A 79 4.69 1.74 1.62
CA ALA A 79 4.49 2.69 0.51
C ALA A 79 3.20 3.53 0.65
N PHE A 80 2.25 3.05 1.46
CA PHE A 80 1.03 3.77 1.83
C PHE A 80 1.29 4.83 2.92
N SER A 81 2.53 4.94 3.39
CA SER A 81 2.98 6.02 4.26
C SER A 81 3.68 7.13 3.47
N SER A 82 3.78 8.31 4.08
CA SER A 82 4.60 9.42 3.58
C SER A 82 6.08 9.28 3.94
N ASP A 83 6.44 8.31 4.79
CA ASP A 83 7.84 8.07 5.18
C ASP A 83 8.68 7.50 4.03
N ALA A 84 10.01 7.50 4.22
CA ALA A 84 10.97 6.96 3.26
C ALA A 84 10.91 5.42 3.13
N GLY A 85 10.18 4.73 4.01
CA GLY A 85 10.20 3.29 4.16
C GLY A 85 11.47 2.81 4.85
N PHE A 86 11.82 1.55 4.57
CA PHE A 86 13.01 0.91 5.11
C PHE A 86 14.12 0.84 4.06
N SER A 87 15.36 0.97 4.53
CA SER A 87 16.53 0.57 3.75
C SER A 87 16.59 -0.95 3.59
N THR A 88 17.35 -1.40 2.60
CA THR A 88 17.56 -2.83 2.34
C THR A 88 18.28 -3.52 3.49
N ALA A 89 19.24 -2.84 4.12
CA ALA A 89 19.93 -3.33 5.31
C ALA A 89 19.00 -3.48 6.54
N GLU A 90 18.09 -2.52 6.74
CA GLU A 90 17.08 -2.62 7.81
C GLU A 90 16.15 -3.80 7.56
N LEU A 91 15.62 -3.95 6.35
CA LEU A 91 14.73 -5.07 6.02
C LEU A 91 15.41 -6.44 6.21
N ASN A 92 16.65 -6.59 5.74
CA ASN A 92 17.38 -7.85 5.83
C ASN A 92 17.83 -8.21 7.26
N SER A 93 17.93 -7.24 8.16
CA SER A 93 18.30 -7.47 9.57
C SER A 93 17.09 -7.67 10.50
N MET A 94 15.86 -7.50 10.01
CA MET A 94 14.67 -7.65 10.82
C MET A 94 14.34 -9.11 11.12
N THR A 95 14.04 -9.38 12.39
CA THR A 95 13.46 -10.65 12.80
C THR A 95 12.00 -10.77 12.33
N PRO A 96 11.45 -11.98 12.17
CA PRO A 96 10.04 -12.16 11.80
C PRO A 96 9.05 -11.45 12.75
N ASN A 97 9.37 -11.42 14.05
CA ASN A 97 8.56 -10.69 15.03
C ASN A 97 8.64 -9.17 14.85
N ALA A 98 9.80 -8.64 14.47
CA ALA A 98 9.94 -7.22 14.12
C ALA A 98 9.11 -6.88 12.89
N ILE A 99 9.13 -7.73 11.85
CA ILE A 99 8.32 -7.55 10.64
C ILE A 99 6.82 -7.49 10.99
N LYS A 100 6.30 -8.47 11.75
CA LYS A 100 4.89 -8.49 12.19
C LYS A 100 4.48 -7.23 12.97
N ARG A 101 5.36 -6.75 13.86
CA ARG A 101 5.13 -5.51 14.62
C ARG A 101 5.07 -4.30 13.70
N GLN A 102 5.99 -4.20 12.73
CA GLN A 102 6.00 -3.10 11.77
C GLN A 102 4.77 -3.13 10.85
N SER A 103 4.34 -4.30 10.37
CA SER A 103 3.10 -4.43 9.60
C SER A 103 1.89 -3.91 10.38
N SER A 104 1.78 -4.27 11.66
CA SER A 104 0.72 -3.78 12.55
C SER A 104 0.79 -2.26 12.78
N SER A 105 2.01 -1.70 12.83
CA SER A 105 2.23 -0.26 12.91
C SER A 105 1.71 0.46 11.66
N TYR A 106 2.01 -0.05 10.47
CA TYR A 106 1.51 0.52 9.23
C TYR A 106 0.00 0.43 9.08
N ASP A 107 -0.63 -0.64 9.57
CA ASP A 107 -2.10 -0.70 9.67
C ASP A 107 -2.64 0.44 10.52
N ALA A 108 -2.06 0.67 11.70
CA ALA A 108 -2.49 1.73 12.61
C ALA A 108 -2.23 3.13 12.02
N ILE A 109 -1.08 3.33 11.35
CA ILE A 109 -0.73 4.59 10.68
C ILE A 109 -1.74 4.88 9.57
N PHE A 110 -2.01 3.90 8.71
CA PHE A 110 -2.94 4.06 7.59
C PHE A 110 -4.37 4.27 8.08
N ALA A 111 -4.84 3.48 9.05
CA ALA A 111 -6.16 3.67 9.64
C ALA A 111 -6.32 5.07 10.26
N ARG A 112 -5.28 5.57 10.94
CA ARG A 112 -5.27 6.92 11.50
C ARG A 112 -5.25 8.01 10.42
N LEU A 113 -4.54 7.79 9.31
CA LEU A 113 -4.59 8.68 8.15
C LEU A 113 -6.02 8.80 7.64
N ILE A 114 -6.68 7.67 7.34
CA ILE A 114 -8.07 7.66 6.87
C ILE A 114 -8.98 8.34 7.90
N GLN A 115 -8.90 7.97 9.18
CA GLN A 115 -9.72 8.58 10.22
C GLN A 115 -9.55 10.10 10.26
N LYS A 116 -8.31 10.61 10.26
CA LYS A 116 -8.03 12.05 10.28
C LYS A 116 -8.60 12.80 9.07
N LEU A 117 -8.55 12.19 7.88
CA LEU A 117 -9.07 12.79 6.66
C LEU A 117 -10.59 13.02 6.72
N PHE A 118 -11.32 12.09 7.35
CA PHE A 118 -12.78 12.14 7.41
C PHE A 118 -13.34 12.71 8.73
N LEU A 119 -12.51 12.88 9.77
CA LEU A 119 -12.96 13.37 11.09
C LEU A 119 -13.38 14.85 11.06
N HIS A 120 -12.73 15.70 10.25
CA HIS A 120 -12.86 17.16 10.35
C HIS A 120 -13.79 17.81 9.31
N GLN A 121 -14.81 17.09 8.78
CA GLN A 121 -15.67 17.58 7.69
C GLN A 121 -14.90 18.33 6.58
N THR A 122 -13.72 17.81 6.25
CA THR A 122 -12.82 18.42 5.30
C THR A 122 -13.45 18.35 3.91
N GLN A 123 -13.29 19.39 3.08
CA GLN A 123 -13.85 19.42 1.74
C GLN A 123 -13.40 18.18 0.95
N VAL A 124 -14.34 17.59 0.19
CA VAL A 124 -14.10 16.36 -0.60
C VAL A 124 -12.84 16.47 -1.45
N ASP A 125 -12.60 17.64 -2.08
CA ASP A 125 -11.41 17.87 -2.91
C ASP A 125 -10.10 17.78 -2.13
N ILE A 126 -10.05 18.29 -0.90
CA ILE A 126 -8.86 18.22 -0.04
C ILE A 126 -8.61 16.77 0.39
N ILE A 127 -9.66 16.02 0.73
CA ILE A 127 -9.54 14.59 1.04
C ILE A 127 -9.02 13.84 -0.19
N CYS A 128 -9.58 14.10 -1.38
CA CYS A 128 -9.12 13.49 -2.63
C CYS A 128 -7.64 13.80 -2.87
N GLN A 129 -7.23 15.06 -2.80
CA GLN A 129 -5.84 15.47 -3.02
C GLN A 129 -4.88 14.74 -2.06
N ARG A 130 -5.25 14.60 -0.78
CA ARG A 130 -4.43 13.88 0.19
C ARG A 130 -4.39 12.38 -0.10
N LEU A 131 -5.51 11.76 -0.45
CA LEU A 131 -5.56 10.35 -0.82
C LEU A 131 -4.80 10.06 -2.12
N GLN A 132 -4.74 10.98 -3.09
CA GLN A 132 -3.92 10.83 -4.29
C GLN A 132 -2.41 10.74 -4.02
N SER A 133 -1.94 11.11 -2.82
CA SER A 133 -0.52 10.95 -2.44
C SER A 133 -0.15 9.52 -2.04
N VAL A 134 -1.16 8.65 -1.87
CA VAL A 134 -1.03 7.25 -1.45
C VAL A 134 -1.81 6.28 -2.35
N LEU A 135 -2.84 6.74 -3.04
CA LEU A 135 -3.63 5.99 -4.03
C LEU A 135 -3.37 6.54 -5.45
N CYS A 136 -4.11 6.04 -6.44
CA CYS A 136 -4.03 6.49 -7.84
C CYS A 136 -2.65 6.25 -8.47
N GLY A 137 -1.98 5.17 -8.09
CA GLY A 137 -0.64 4.78 -8.56
C GLY A 137 0.51 5.36 -7.73
N ALA A 138 0.24 6.23 -6.75
CA ALA A 138 1.28 6.86 -5.96
C ALA A 138 2.04 5.87 -5.07
N ALA A 139 1.35 4.96 -4.37
CA ALA A 139 2.02 3.92 -3.60
C ALA A 139 2.70 2.91 -4.53
N ALA A 140 2.07 2.56 -5.65
CA ALA A 140 2.67 1.67 -6.64
C ALA A 140 3.99 2.21 -7.19
N GLN A 141 4.06 3.52 -7.49
CA GLN A 141 5.30 4.16 -7.92
C GLN A 141 6.39 4.09 -6.85
N LYS A 142 6.05 4.36 -5.58
CA LYS A 142 6.99 4.21 -4.46
C LYS A 142 7.47 2.76 -4.32
N CYS A 143 6.55 1.79 -4.42
CA CYS A 143 6.85 0.37 -4.41
C CYS A 143 7.82 -0.02 -5.52
N SER A 144 7.60 0.43 -6.76
CA SER A 144 8.48 0.16 -7.89
C SER A 144 9.92 0.61 -7.63
N ILE A 145 10.09 1.83 -7.09
CA ILE A 145 11.41 2.38 -6.73
C ILE A 145 12.06 1.55 -5.60
N ARG A 146 11.31 1.25 -4.54
CA ARG A 146 11.82 0.50 -3.38
C ARG A 146 12.16 -0.95 -3.74
N ALA A 147 11.31 -1.60 -4.53
CA ALA A 147 11.50 -2.96 -5.00
C ALA A 147 12.77 -3.09 -5.86
N ARG A 148 12.98 -2.15 -6.80
CA ARG A 148 14.20 -2.13 -7.61
C ARG A 148 15.46 -1.99 -6.76
N ARG A 149 15.47 -1.06 -5.80
CA ARG A 149 16.60 -0.87 -4.87
C ARG A 149 16.89 -2.11 -4.04
N LEU A 150 15.84 -2.82 -3.61
CA LEU A 150 15.96 -4.08 -2.88
C LEU A 150 16.61 -5.14 -3.77
N GLN A 151 16.09 -5.35 -4.98
CA GLN A 151 16.65 -6.31 -5.93
C GLN A 151 18.11 -6.01 -6.29
N GLU A 152 18.44 -4.74 -6.58
CA GLU A 152 19.81 -4.30 -6.86
C GLU A 152 20.75 -4.63 -5.69
N SER A 153 20.32 -4.37 -4.45
CA SER A 153 21.14 -4.65 -3.26
C SER A 153 21.38 -6.15 -3.05
N THR A 154 20.38 -6.99 -3.34
CA THR A 154 20.50 -8.46 -3.24
C THR A 154 21.39 -9.03 -4.35
N CYS A 155 21.35 -8.49 -5.56
CA CYS A 155 22.23 -8.91 -6.66
C CYS A 155 23.70 -8.57 -6.39
N VAL A 156 23.98 -7.38 -5.83
CA VAL A 156 25.35 -6.96 -5.50
C VAL A 156 25.98 -7.83 -4.40
N THR A 157 25.18 -8.31 -3.45
CA THR A 157 25.67 -9.19 -2.36
C THR A 157 25.97 -10.63 -2.80
N HIS A 158 25.60 -11.04 -4.01
CA HIS A 158 25.91 -12.37 -4.57
C HIS A 158 27.05 -12.35 -5.60
N SER A 159 27.64 -11.19 -5.88
CA SER A 159 28.71 -11.02 -6.88
C SER A 159 30.10 -10.84 -6.26
N HIS A 160 30.26 -11.16 -4.97
CA HIS A 160 31.52 -11.02 -4.22
C HIS A 160 31.93 -12.32 -3.53
#